data_AF-A0A918EYQ7-F1
#
_entry.id   AF-A0A918EYQ7-F1
#
_cell.length_a   1.000
_cell.length_b   1.000
_cell.length_c   1.000
_cell.angle_alpha   90.00
_cell.angle_beta   90.00
_cell.angle_gamma   90.00
#
_symmetry.space_group_name_H-M   'P 1'
#
loop_
_entity.id
_entity.type
_entity.pdbx_description
1 polymer ?
#
loop_
_entity_poly.entity_id
_entity_poly.type
_entity_poly.pdbx_seq_one_letter_code
_entity_poly.pdbx_strand_id
1 'polypeptide(L)' 'MWAVDGTWERVFTALTAQADAEEDLNWAVSVDSTIVRAHQHAAGAREKGLRPANPTTMPSVGPGAD' A
#
# COMPACT_ATOMS: atom_id res chain seq x y z
N MET A 1 1.98 -24.43 5.62
CA MET A 1 2.55 -23.07 5.73
C MET A 1 3.94 -23.28 6.27
N TRP A 2 4.99 -23.07 5.46
CA TRP A 2 6.36 -23.50 5.78
C TRP A 2 6.95 -22.91 7.06
N ALA A 3 6.40 -21.78 7.52
CA ALA A 3 6.69 -21.22 8.82
C ALA A 3 6.08 -22.05 9.96
N VAL A 4 4.85 -22.54 9.80
CA VAL A 4 4.08 -23.27 10.82
C VAL A 4 4.59 -24.71 10.99
N ASP A 5 5.02 -25.35 9.91
CA ASP A 5 5.55 -26.72 9.96
C ASP A 5 7.07 -26.77 10.25
N GLY A 6 7.69 -25.62 10.53
CA GLY A 6 9.11 -25.51 10.90
C GLY A 6 10.08 -25.77 9.75
N THR A 7 9.61 -25.81 8.50
CA THR A 7 10.47 -25.96 7.33
C THR A 7 11.51 -24.85 7.24
N TRP A 8 11.12 -23.60 7.51
CA TRP A 8 12.05 -22.46 7.50
C TRP A 8 13.12 -22.56 8.57
N GLU A 9 12.77 -23.01 9.77
CA GLU A 9 13.72 -23.16 10.88
C GLU A 9 14.80 -24.18 10.53
N ARG A 10 14.44 -25.35 9.98
CA ARG A 10 15.41 -26.37 9.57
C ARG A 10 16.34 -25.90 8.47
N VAL A 11 15.81 -25.20 7.47
CA VAL A 11 16.63 -24.63 6.38
C VAL A 11 17.60 -23.59 6.92
N PHE A 12 17.13 -22.68 7.78
CA PHE A 12 17.96 -21.65 8.40
C PHE A 12 19.10 -22.27 9.22
N THR A 13 18.79 -23.21 10.11
CA THR A 13 19.81 -23.89 10.93
C THR A 13 20.87 -24.58 10.09
N ALA A 14 20.48 -25.27 9.01
CA ALA A 14 21.43 -25.97 8.14
C ALA A 14 22.38 -24.99 7.43
N LEU A 15 21.86 -23.87 6.92
CA LEU A 15 22.64 -22.85 6.23
C LEU A 15 23.59 -22.12 7.19
N THR A 16 23.14 -21.79 8.41
CA THR A 16 23.99 -21.16 9.42
C THR A 16 25.14 -22.09 9.82
N ALA A 17 24.85 -23.37 10.10
CA ALA A 17 25.88 -24.33 10.49
C ALA A 17 26.92 -24.55 9.37
N GLN A 18 26.48 -24.55 8.11
CA GLN A 18 27.40 -24.64 6.97
C GLN A 18 28.32 -23.43 6.90
N ALA A 19 27.76 -22.23 6.99
CA ALA A 19 28.52 -21.01 6.77
C ALA A 19 29.40 -20.64 7.99
N ASP A 20 29.03 -21.05 9.21
CA ASP A 20 29.92 -21.05 10.38
C ASP A 20 31.15 -21.95 10.17
N ALA A 21 30.96 -23.12 9.55
CA ALA A 21 32.06 -24.07 9.29
C ALA A 21 33.00 -23.58 8.18
N GLU A 22 32.52 -22.75 7.27
CA GLU A 22 33.29 -22.16 6.17
C GLU A 22 34.02 -20.86 6.59
N GLU A 23 33.84 -20.38 7.84
CA GLU A 23 34.26 -19.04 8.32
C GLU A 23 33.80 -17.88 7.41
N ASP A 24 32.79 -18.11 6.56
CA ASP A 24 32.37 -17.20 5.48
C ASP A 24 31.22 -16.26 5.89
N LEU A 25 30.75 -16.35 7.14
CA LEU A 25 29.68 -15.49 7.66
C LEU A 25 30.19 -14.13 8.14
N ASN A 26 30.49 -13.24 7.19
CA ASN A 26 30.47 -11.81 7.47
C ASN A 26 29.05 -11.26 7.24
N TRP A 27 28.30 -11.01 8.31
CA TRP A 27 26.91 -10.48 8.30
C TRP A 27 26.82 -9.03 7.82
N ALA A 28 27.28 -8.76 6.60
CA ALA A 28 27.40 -7.43 6.04
C ALA A 28 26.06 -6.83 5.57
N VAL A 29 25.04 -7.67 5.33
CA VAL A 29 23.75 -7.25 4.74
C VAL A 29 22.59 -7.99 5.39
N SER A 30 21.56 -7.24 5.80
CA SER A 30 20.25 -7.76 6.17
C SER A 30 19.19 -7.23 5.19
N VAL A 31 18.14 -8.03 4.94
CA VAL A 31 17.05 -7.68 4.04
C VAL A 31 15.73 -7.87 4.77
N ASP A 32 15.01 -6.76 4.97
CA ASP A 32 13.70 -6.74 5.60
C ASP A 32 12.63 -6.29 4.60
N SER A 33 11.46 -6.94 4.64
CA SER A 33 10.30 -6.52 3.84
C SER A 33 9.42 -5.56 4.64
N THR A 34 9.03 -4.43 4.06
CA THR A 34 8.01 -3.53 4.62
C THR A 34 6.70 -3.69 3.86
N ILE A 35 5.58 -3.77 4.60
CA ILE A 35 4.24 -3.83 4.01
C ILE A 35 3.59 -2.45 4.15
N VAL A 36 3.32 -1.80 3.02
CA VAL A 36 2.53 -0.56 2.98
C VAL A 36 1.10 -0.89 2.58
N ARG A 37 0.14 -0.58 3.45
CA ARG A 37 -1.30 -0.72 3.16
C ARG A 37 -1.84 0.56 2.54
N ALA A 38 -2.13 0.54 1.24
CA ALA A 38 -2.88 1.62 0.59
C ALA A 38 -4.39 1.33 0.68
N HIS A 39 -5.17 2.32 1.12
CA HIS A 39 -6.62 2.25 0.99
C HIS A 39 -6.96 2.41 -0.50
N GLN A 40 -7.64 1.42 -1.08
CA GLN A 40 -8.03 1.39 -2.50
C GLN A 40 -8.80 2.64 -2.98
N HIS A 41 -9.49 3.35 -2.09
CA HIS A 41 -10.16 4.63 -2.41
C HIS A 41 -9.21 5.82 -2.60
N ALA A 42 -7.95 5.71 -2.18
CA ALA A 42 -6.94 6.75 -2.36
C ALA A 42 -6.16 6.60 -3.68
N ALA A 43 -6.11 5.39 -4.26
CA ALA A 43 -5.45 5.15 -5.54
C ALA A 43 -6.31 5.74 -6.69
N GLY A 44 -5.90 6.89 -7.22
CA GLY A 44 -6.55 7.53 -8.37
C GLY A 44 -7.59 8.62 -8.02
N ALA A 45 -7.64 9.10 -6.78
CA ALA A 45 -8.43 10.28 -6.46
C ALA A 45 -7.87 11.49 -7.24
N ARG A 46 -8.56 11.90 -8.31
CA ARG A 46 -8.24 13.11 -9.07
C ARG A 46 -8.24 14.31 -8.13
N GLU A 47 -7.20 15.15 -8.17
CA GLU A 47 -7.31 16.52 -7.66
C GLU A 47 -8.49 17.16 -8.39
N LYS A 48 -9.62 17.35 -7.69
CA LYS A 48 -10.74 18.10 -8.22
C LYS A 48 -10.26 19.54 -8.32
N GLY A 49 -9.83 19.95 -9.52
CA GLY A 49 -9.67 21.34 -9.87
C GLY A 49 -10.90 22.13 -9.41
N LEU A 50 -10.66 23.32 -8.86
CA LEU A 50 -11.67 24.23 -8.34
C LEU A 50 -12.85 24.32 -9.32
N ARG A 51 -14.05 23.93 -8.87
CA ARG A 51 -15.26 24.09 -9.69
C ARG A 51 -15.46 25.59 -9.98
N PRO A 52 -15.69 26.02 -11.23
CA PRO A 52 -16.18 27.37 -11.47
C PRO A 52 -17.56 27.51 -10.83
N ALA A 53 -17.76 28.58 -10.06
CA ALA A 53 -19.06 28.91 -9.49
C ALA A 53 -20.08 29.13 -10.62
N ASN A 54 -21.21 28.46 -10.57
CA ASN A 54 -22.30 28.64 -11.53
C ASN A 54 -22.92 30.04 -11.29
N PRO A 55 -23.09 30.91 -12.30
CA PRO A 55 -23.76 32.19 -12.09
C PRO A 55 -25.27 31.95 -11.96
N THR A 56 -25.85 32.50 -10.90
CA THR A 56 -27.30 32.52 -10.65
C THR A 56 -28.02 33.29 -11.76
N THR A 57 -28.75 32.59 -12.62
CA THR A 57 -29.75 33.21 -13.50
C THR A 57 -31.13 32.75 -13.06
N MET A 58 -31.84 33.61 -12.34
CA MET A 58 -33.29 33.56 -12.19
C MET A 58 -33.90 34.41 -13.31
N PRO A 59 -34.74 33.87 -14.21
CA PRO A 59 -35.68 34.67 -14.96
C PRO A 59 -37.10 34.49 -14.42
N SER A 60 -37.60 35.62 -13.91
CA SER A 60 -38.97 36.12 -13.84
C SER A 60 -40.16 35.14 -13.89
N VAL A 61 -40.94 35.18 -12.81
CA VAL A 61 -42.31 34.70 -12.63
C VAL A 61 -43.28 35.13 -13.74
N GLY A 62 -44.17 34.20 -14.11
CA GLY A 62 -45.54 34.45 -14.59
C GLY A 62 -46.11 33.31 -15.46
N PRO A 63 -47.44 33.10 -15.58
CA PRO A 63 -48.57 33.58 -14.78
C PRO A 63 -49.51 32.43 -14.31
N GLY A 64 -50.41 32.71 -13.36
CA GLY A 64 -51.56 31.87 -13.01
C GLY A 64 -52.26 32.51 -11.81
N ALA A 65 -53.57 32.75 -11.77
CA ALA A 65 -54.70 32.33 -12.59
C ALA A 65 -55.81 33.39 -12.41
N ASP A 66 -56.77 33.43 -13.34
CA ASP A 66 -58.22 33.59 -13.09
C ASP A 66 -58.98 33.17 -14.37
#